data_AF-A2A1Z3-F1
#
_entry.id   AF-A2A1Z3-F1
#
_cell.length_a   1.000
_cell.length_b   1.000
_cell.length_c   1.000
_cell.angle_alpha   90.00
_cell.angle_beta   90.00
_cell.angle_gamma   90.00
#
_symmetry.space_group_name_H-M   'P 1'
#
loop_
_entity.id
_entity.type
_entity.pdbx_description
1 polymer ?
#
loop_
_entity_poly.entity_id
_entity_poly.type
_entity_poly.pdbx_seq_one_letter_code
_entity_poly.pdbx_strand_id
1 'polypeptide(L)'
;MRKYQIFMSLPLIFIMTGCATNQIYIGTVSDCSGKALSDVEVEAWKNQWMPFHLPERIGTAKTNSSGEFMLKTDKAASFFQYTGEKLDLESHPKKSESRCAGSGA
;
A
#
# COMPACT_ATOMS: atom_id res chain seq x y z
N MET A 1 51.71 -6.00 37.65
CA MET A 1 50.28 -6.34 37.86
C MET A 1 49.48 -5.76 36.70
N ARG A 2 49.08 -6.59 35.71
CA ARG A 2 48.34 -6.14 34.52
C ARG A 2 46.85 -6.16 34.84
N LYS A 3 46.22 -4.98 34.88
CA LYS A 3 44.77 -4.82 35.06
C LYS A 3 44.09 -5.17 33.73
N TYR A 4 43.31 -6.24 33.72
CA TYR A 4 42.46 -6.61 32.60
C TYR A 4 41.31 -5.61 32.48
N GLN A 5 41.28 -4.83 31.40
CA GLN A 5 40.09 -4.10 31.00
C GLN A 5 39.05 -5.11 30.51
N ILE A 6 38.03 -5.36 31.34
CA ILE A 6 36.83 -6.08 30.93
C ILE A 6 35.99 -5.06 30.15
N PHE A 7 36.16 -5.04 28.83
CA PHE A 7 35.19 -4.43 27.94
C PHE A 7 33.93 -5.29 28.01
N MET A 8 33.02 -4.92 28.91
CA MET A 8 31.68 -5.49 29.01
C MET A 8 30.87 -4.95 27.83
N SER A 9 31.00 -5.60 26.68
CA SER A 9 30.14 -5.41 25.51
C SER A 9 28.74 -5.89 25.86
N LEU A 10 27.93 -4.97 26.38
CA LEU A 10 26.50 -5.17 26.57
C LEU A 10 25.89 -5.40 25.18
N PRO A 11 25.30 -6.58 24.87
CA PRO A 11 24.57 -6.74 23.63
C PRO A 11 23.38 -5.79 23.67
N LEU A 12 23.41 -4.77 22.82
CA LEU A 12 22.31 -3.84 22.61
C LEU A 12 21.17 -4.64 21.96
N ILE A 13 20.31 -5.23 22.78
CA ILE A 13 19.08 -5.88 22.33
C ILE A 13 18.17 -4.77 21.81
N PHE A 14 18.27 -4.48 20.50
CA PHE A 14 17.26 -3.72 19.78
C PHE A 14 15.99 -4.56 19.78
N ILE A 15 15.13 -4.33 20.78
CA ILE A 15 13.75 -4.78 20.74
C ILE A 15 13.10 -4.00 19.61
N MET A 16 13.14 -4.56 18.41
CA MET A 16 12.31 -4.14 17.28
C MET A 16 10.86 -4.43 17.69
N THR A 17 10.26 -3.52 18.46
CA THR A 17 8.81 -3.46 18.59
C THR A 17 8.29 -3.26 17.18
N GLY A 18 7.86 -4.34 16.55
CA GLY A 18 7.23 -4.33 15.24
C GLY A 18 5.90 -3.60 15.36
N CYS A 19 5.95 -2.26 15.34
CA CYS A 19 4.75 -1.45 15.15
C CYS A 19 4.19 -1.84 13.79
N ALA A 20 3.02 -2.48 13.79
CA ALA A 20 2.20 -2.59 12.60
C ALA A 20 1.81 -1.15 12.21
N THR A 21 2.66 -0.50 11.41
CA THR A 21 2.43 0.86 10.95
C THR A 21 1.24 0.81 10.01
N ASN A 22 0.09 1.26 10.51
CA ASN A 22 -1.11 1.43 9.71
C ASN A 22 -0.76 2.21 8.43
N GLN A 23 -1.12 1.66 7.28
CA GLN A 23 -0.98 2.31 5.98
C GLN A 23 -2.31 2.92 5.59
N ILE A 24 -2.26 4.16 5.08
CA ILE A 24 -3.44 4.88 4.60
C ILE A 24 -3.23 5.19 3.12
N TYR A 25 -4.14 4.68 2.30
CA TYR A 25 -4.18 4.91 0.86
C TYR A 25 -5.32 5.87 0.55
N ILE A 26 -4.98 6.98 -0.07
CA ILE A 26 -5.95 7.99 -0.55
C ILE A 26 -5.78 8.08 -2.04
N GLY A 27 -6.90 8.13 -2.75
CA GLY A 27 -6.87 8.26 -4.20
C GLY A 27 -8.26 8.45 -4.79
N THR A 28 -8.29 8.50 -6.11
CA THR A 28 -9.50 8.75 -6.90
C THR A 28 -9.57 7.75 -8.05
N VAL A 29 -10.78 7.25 -8.33
CA VAL A 29 -11.07 6.43 -9.50
C VAL A 29 -11.85 7.25 -10.52
N SER A 30 -11.39 7.24 -11.76
CA SER A 30 -12.04 7.92 -12.87
C SER A 30 -12.04 7.09 -14.15
N ASP A 31 -12.90 7.45 -15.08
CA ASP A 31 -12.88 6.92 -16.44
C ASP A 31 -11.82 7.63 -17.32
N CYS A 32 -11.65 7.18 -18.56
CA CYS A 32 -10.70 7.77 -19.50
C CYS A 32 -11.04 9.20 -19.95
N SER A 33 -12.27 9.68 -19.70
CA SER A 33 -12.67 11.07 -19.94
C SER A 33 -12.37 11.98 -18.74
N GLY A 34 -11.88 11.41 -17.64
CA GLY A 34 -11.63 12.10 -16.37
C GLY A 34 -12.87 12.25 -15.51
N LYS A 35 -13.97 11.55 -15.82
CA LYS A 35 -15.17 11.55 -14.99
C LYS A 35 -14.94 10.64 -13.79
N ALA A 36 -15.19 11.17 -12.59
CA ALA A 36 -15.13 10.40 -11.36
C ALA A 36 -16.17 9.26 -11.34
N LEU A 37 -15.76 8.10 -10.82
CA LEU A 37 -16.61 6.92 -10.69
C LEU A 37 -16.94 6.66 -9.22
N SER A 38 -18.23 6.70 -8.86
CA SER A 38 -18.73 6.49 -7.50
C SER A 38 -19.14 5.04 -7.23
N ASP A 39 -19.14 4.62 -5.95
CA ASP A 39 -19.48 3.26 -5.49
C ASP A 39 -18.61 2.16 -6.14
N VAL A 40 -17.41 2.53 -6.60
CA VAL A 40 -16.42 1.57 -7.10
C VAL A 40 -15.69 0.95 -5.92
N GLU A 41 -15.61 -0.38 -5.92
CA GLU A 41 -14.79 -1.10 -4.95
C GLU A 41 -13.31 -1.05 -5.34
N VAL A 42 -12.47 -0.62 -4.40
CA VAL A 42 -11.01 -0.57 -4.51
C VAL A 42 -10.43 -1.51 -3.47
N GLU A 43 -9.76 -2.56 -3.93
CA GLU A 43 -9.15 -3.58 -3.09
C GLU A 43 -7.63 -3.41 -3.04
N ALA A 44 -7.05 -3.46 -1.83
CA ALA A 44 -5.61 -3.54 -1.65
C ALA A 44 -5.19 -5.00 -1.47
N TRP A 45 -4.14 -5.39 -2.21
CA TRP A 45 -3.62 -6.75 -2.21
C TRP A 45 -2.14 -6.77 -1.86
N LYS A 46 -1.71 -7.80 -1.13
CA LYS A 46 -0.33 -8.02 -0.73
C LYS A 46 0.20 -9.32 -1.34
N ASN A 47 1.36 -9.23 -1.98
CA ASN A 47 2.09 -10.41 -2.42
C ASN A 47 2.67 -11.15 -1.21
N GLN A 48 2.54 -12.47 -1.22
CA GLN A 48 3.17 -13.34 -0.23
C GLN A 48 4.63 -13.56 -0.63
N TRP A 49 5.54 -13.60 0.34
CA TRP A 49 6.97 -13.77 0.08
C TRP A 49 7.34 -15.18 -0.35
N MET A 50 6.53 -16.17 0.05
CA MET A 50 6.74 -17.56 -0.32
C MET A 50 6.24 -17.83 -1.75
N PRO A 51 7.03 -18.52 -2.60
CA PRO A 51 6.56 -18.93 -3.91
C PRO A 51 5.32 -19.82 -3.77
N PHE A 52 4.40 -19.73 -4.72
CA PHE A 52 3.13 -20.49 -4.79
C PHE A 52 1.99 -20.03 -3.89
N HIS A 53 2.18 -19.03 -3.04
CA HIS A 53 1.05 -18.43 -2.32
C HIS A 53 0.36 -17.38 -3.18
N LEU A 54 -0.97 -17.49 -3.28
CA LEU A 54 -1.78 -16.46 -3.91
C LEU A 54 -1.66 -15.14 -3.13
N PRO A 55 -1.76 -13.99 -3.81
CA PRO A 55 -1.87 -12.70 -3.14
C PRO A 55 -3.02 -12.71 -2.11
N GLU A 56 -2.84 -11.99 -1.01
CA GLU A 56 -3.84 -11.84 0.05
C GLU A 56 -4.49 -10.47 -0.07
N ARG A 57 -5.82 -10.40 -0.05
CA ARG A 57 -6.54 -9.13 0.06
C ARG A 57 -6.42 -8.61 1.49
N ILE A 58 -5.88 -7.41 1.65
CA ILE A 58 -5.58 -6.80 2.95
C ILE A 58 -6.53 -5.65 3.31
N GLY A 59 -7.38 -5.22 2.37
CA GLY A 59 -8.40 -4.21 2.63
C GLY A 59 -9.26 -3.91 1.41
N THR A 60 -10.40 -3.28 1.65
CA THR A 60 -11.32 -2.77 0.62
C THR A 60 -11.89 -1.42 1.04
N ALA A 61 -12.11 -0.53 0.08
CA ALA A 61 -12.81 0.73 0.26
C ALA A 61 -13.72 0.97 -0.94
N LYS A 62 -14.76 1.78 -0.76
CA LYS A 62 -15.63 2.23 -1.85
C LYS A 62 -15.42 3.70 -2.12
N THR A 63 -15.49 4.08 -3.39
CA THR A 63 -15.40 5.49 -3.78
C THR A 63 -16.67 6.26 -3.43
N ASN A 64 -16.52 7.51 -3.03
CA ASN A 64 -17.63 8.44 -2.79
C ASN A 64 -18.18 9.00 -4.12
N SER A 65 -19.14 9.95 -4.05
CA SER A 65 -19.73 10.60 -5.23
C SER A 65 -18.71 11.37 -6.10
N SER A 66 -17.58 11.75 -5.52
CA SER A 66 -16.46 12.43 -6.20
C SER A 66 -15.40 11.44 -6.72
N GLY A 67 -15.65 10.14 -6.61
CA GLY A 67 -14.72 9.09 -7.02
C GLY A 67 -13.54 8.87 -6.07
N GLU A 68 -13.51 9.56 -4.93
CA GLU A 68 -12.42 9.49 -3.96
C GLU A 68 -12.63 8.32 -2.99
N PHE A 69 -11.53 7.70 -2.54
CA PHE A 69 -11.55 6.68 -1.50
C PHE A 69 -10.43 6.92 -0.48
N MET A 70 -10.64 6.39 0.72
CA MET A 70 -9.62 6.27 1.75
C MET A 70 -9.63 4.85 2.30
N LEU A 71 -8.51 4.15 2.15
CA LEU A 71 -8.33 2.77 2.58
C LEU A 71 -7.24 2.67 3.64
N LYS A 72 -7.62 2.26 4.85
CA LYS A 72 -6.69 1.99 5.95
C LYS A 72 -6.42 0.49 6.05
N THR A 73 -5.15 0.11 6.14
CA THR A 73 -4.70 -1.28 6.25
C THR A 73 -3.60 -1.41 7.31
N ASP A 74 -3.41 -2.59 7.86
CA ASP A 74 -2.36 -2.93 8.83
C ASP A 74 -1.05 -3.37 8.16
N LYS A 75 -1.10 -3.67 6.86
CA LYS A 75 0.02 -4.14 6.02
C LYS A 75 0.17 -3.23 4.80
N ALA A 76 1.38 -3.14 4.24
CA ALA A 76 1.59 -2.45 2.98
C ALA A 76 1.01 -3.24 1.79
N ALA A 77 0.26 -2.55 0.94
CA ALA A 77 -0.22 -3.07 -0.34
C ALA A 77 0.93 -3.25 -1.33
N SER A 78 0.87 -4.32 -2.12
CA SER A 78 1.73 -4.57 -3.27
C SER A 78 1.10 -4.04 -4.56
N PHE A 79 -0.23 -4.11 -4.68
CA PHE A 79 -1.00 -3.62 -5.81
C PHE A 79 -2.47 -3.39 -5.42
N PHE A 80 -3.24 -2.78 -6.31
CA PHE A 80 -4.66 -2.51 -6.12
C PHE A 80 -5.50 -3.14 -7.24
N GLN A 81 -6.72 -3.56 -6.93
CA GLN A 81 -7.72 -3.97 -7.91
C GLN A 81 -8.95 -3.07 -7.79
N TYR A 82 -9.51 -2.67 -8.93
CA TYR A 82 -10.67 -1.78 -8.98
C TYR A 82 -11.40 -1.91 -10.31
N THR A 83 -12.69 -1.59 -10.29
CA THR A 83 -13.55 -1.50 -11.48
C THR A 83 -13.58 -0.05 -11.98
N GLY A 84 -12.74 0.24 -12.96
CA GLY A 84 -12.59 1.55 -13.59
C GLY A 84 -11.38 1.54 -14.53
N GLU A 85 -11.17 2.66 -15.20
CA GLU A 85 -10.11 2.79 -16.20
C GLU A 85 -8.86 3.48 -15.67
N LYS A 86 -9.00 4.36 -14.67
CA LYS A 86 -7.88 5.10 -14.09
C LYS A 86 -7.97 5.16 -12.57
N LEU A 87 -6.86 4.90 -11.91
CA LEU A 87 -6.65 5.06 -10.47
C LEU A 87 -5.49 6.03 -10.24
N ASP A 88 -5.77 7.12 -9.55
CA ASP A 88 -4.76 8.08 -9.12
C ASP A 88 -4.59 7.97 -7.59
N LEU A 89 -3.40 7.60 -7.13
CA LEU A 89 -3.02 7.42 -5.72
C LEU A 89 -2.16 8.59 -5.25
N GLU A 90 -2.54 9.20 -4.13
CA GLU A 90 -1.78 10.30 -3.53
C GLU A 90 -0.60 9.80 -2.69
N SER A 91 -0.77 8.66 -2.01
CA SER A 91 0.15 8.19 -0.95
C SER A 91 0.98 6.95 -1.31
N HIS A 92 0.96 6.49 -2.57
CA HIS A 92 1.67 5.27 -3.01
C HIS A 92 2.82 5.58 -3.97
N PRO A 93 4.00 4.90 -3.89
CA PRO A 93 5.17 5.18 -4.73
C PRO A 93 4.92 4.98 -6.23
N LYS A 94 3.98 4.12 -6.60
CA LYS A 94 3.39 4.08 -7.94
C LYS A 94 2.09 4.88 -7.90
N LYS A 95 2.20 6.17 -8.20
CA LYS A 95 1.17 7.18 -7.93
C LYS A 95 -0.05 7.10 -8.84
N SER A 96 -0.01 6.38 -9.95
CA SER A 96 -1.19 6.20 -10.78
C SER A 96 -1.08 4.97 -11.68
N GLU A 97 -2.23 4.38 -11.97
CA GLU A 97 -2.40 3.29 -12.93
C GLU A 97 -3.53 3.67 -13.90
N SER A 98 -3.29 3.55 -15.21
CA SER A 98 -4.28 3.85 -16.26
C SER A 98 -4.35 2.69 -17.24
N ARG A 99 -5.58 2.28 -17.60
CA ARG A 99 -5.90 1.29 -18.63
C ARG A 99 -6.38 1.95 -19.94
N CYS A 100 -6.33 3.27 -20.03
CA CYS A 100 -6.76 4.01 -21.20
C CYS A 100 -5.79 3.82 -22.37
N ALA A 101 -6.31 3.48 -23.55
CA ALA A 101 -5.52 3.39 -24.76
C ALA A 101 -4.88 4.76 -25.07
N GLY A 102 -3.54 4.85 -25.00
CA GLY A 102 -2.79 6.07 -25.22
C GLY A 102 -2.17 6.71 -23.97
N SER A 103 -2.37 6.16 -22.76
CA SER A 103 -1.64 6.62 -21.54
C SER A 103 -0.23 6.04 -21.44
N GLY A 104 0.52 6.07 -22.54
CA GLY A 104 1.94 5.81 -22.61
C GLY A 104 2.62 6.96 -23.35
N ALA A 105 3.02 7.98 -22.60
CA ALA A 105 3.97 9.00 -23.02
C ALA A 105 4.82 9.40 -21.81
#